data_AF-A0A7K3PPH9-F1
#
_entry.id   AF-A0A7K3PPH9-F1
#
_cell.length_a   1.000
_cell.length_b   1.000
_cell.length_c   1.000
_cell.angle_alpha   90.00
_cell.angle_beta   90.00
_cell.angle_gamma   90.00
#
_symmetry.space_group_name_H-M   'P 1'
#
loop_
_entity.id
_entity.type
_entity.pdbx_description
1 polymer ?
#
loop_
_entity_poly.entity_id
_entity_poly.type
_entity_poly.pdbx_seq_one_letter_code
_entity_poly.pdbx_strand_id
1 'polypeptide(L)'
;MHGPAVPENQPRLCRALERRAELERRAVEAVVRAFSDGEPTDTEPSEAYGDLRLDTVEADGDGVILHLTDSCGRHFLDGYWPAVRFDDAHDVVRVTVEA
;
A
#
# COMPACT_ATOMS: atom_id res chain seq x y z
N MET A 1 21.33 22.89 -1.14
CA MET A 1 21.66 21.58 -0.54
C MET A 1 20.80 21.44 0.71
N HIS A 2 19.60 20.87 0.60
CA HIS A 2 18.67 20.71 1.73
C HIS A 2 19.28 19.73 2.75
N GLY A 3 19.19 20.07 4.04
CA GLY A 3 19.70 19.26 5.16
C GLY A 3 18.89 17.99 5.41
N PRO A 4 19.33 17.11 6.34
CA PRO A 4 18.64 15.85 6.60
C PRO A 4 17.29 16.12 7.27
N ALA A 5 16.20 15.92 6.55
CA ALA A 5 14.84 16.11 7.06
C ALA A 5 14.34 14.85 7.77
N VAL A 6 14.34 14.83 9.10
CA VAL A 6 13.39 14.03 9.92
C VAL A 6 13.18 14.81 11.24
N PRO A 7 11.94 15.20 11.68
CA PRO A 7 10.74 14.35 11.78
C PRO A 7 9.37 15.05 11.55
N GLU A 8 9.15 15.80 10.48
CA GLU A 8 7.79 16.30 10.16
C GLU A 8 6.84 15.15 9.79
N ASN A 9 7.41 14.06 9.27
CA ASN A 9 6.71 12.85 8.84
C ASN A 9 6.43 11.85 9.97
N GLN A 10 7.04 12.04 11.15
CA GLN A 10 6.94 11.07 12.25
C GLN A 10 5.51 10.93 12.80
N PRO A 11 4.73 12.00 13.02
CA PRO A 11 3.34 11.86 13.46
C PRO A 11 2.46 11.13 12.43
N ARG A 12 2.72 11.32 11.13
CA ARG A 12 1.97 10.67 10.05
C ARG A 12 2.27 9.17 10.02
N LEU A 13 3.55 8.81 10.04
CA LEU A 13 3.98 7.43 10.15
C LEU A 13 3.41 6.76 11.41
N CYS A 14 3.43 7.44 12.56
CA CYS A 14 2.80 6.92 13.78
C CYS A 14 1.30 6.65 13.58
N ARG A 15 0.53 7.60 13.02
CA ARG A 15 -0.91 7.41 12.74
C ARG A 15 -1.18 6.27 11.76
N ALA A 16 -0.35 6.14 10.72
CA ALA A 16 -0.47 5.06 9.76
C ALA A 16 -0.17 3.71 10.42
N LEU A 17 0.87 3.63 11.25
CA LEU A 17 1.25 2.42 11.99
C LEU A 17 0.21 2.03 13.05
N GLU A 18 -0.44 2.99 13.71
CA GLU A 18 -1.57 2.74 14.63
C GLU A 18 -2.76 2.08 13.91
N ARG A 19 -2.96 2.38 12.62
CA ARG A 19 -4.02 1.83 11.78
C ARG A 19 -3.50 0.79 10.78
N ARG A 20 -2.31 0.24 11.01
CA ARG A 20 -1.60 -0.60 10.03
C ARG A 20 -2.47 -1.70 9.43
N ALA A 21 -3.14 -2.50 10.25
CA ALA A 21 -3.94 -3.62 9.78
C ALA A 21 -5.12 -3.18 8.90
N GLU A 22 -5.71 -2.01 9.20
CA GLU A 22 -6.78 -1.44 8.40
C GLU A 22 -6.25 -0.91 7.05
N LEU A 23 -5.11 -0.21 7.06
CA LEU A 23 -4.50 0.34 5.85
C LEU A 23 -3.97 -0.76 4.93
N GLU A 24 -3.34 -1.79 5.49
CA GLU A 24 -2.90 -2.97 4.75
C GLU A 24 -4.10 -3.65 4.07
N ARG A 25 -5.21 -3.83 4.80
CA ARG A 25 -6.45 -4.37 4.23
C ARG A 25 -6.95 -3.54 3.05
N ARG A 26 -7.06 -2.21 3.24
CA ARG A 26 -7.51 -1.29 2.19
C ARG A 26 -6.54 -1.23 1.00
N ALA A 27 -5.24 -1.36 1.25
CA ALA A 27 -4.23 -1.39 0.20
C ALA A 27 -4.39 -2.65 -0.67
N VAL A 28 -4.55 -3.82 -0.05
CA VAL A 28 -4.80 -5.07 -0.77
C VAL A 28 -6.11 -4.98 -1.58
N GLU A 29 -7.20 -4.48 -1.00
CA GLU A 29 -8.46 -4.27 -1.73
C GLU A 29 -8.28 -3.32 -2.94
N ALA A 30 -7.50 -2.25 -2.77
CA ALA A 30 -7.23 -1.30 -3.84
C ALA A 30 -6.40 -1.92 -4.97
N VAL A 31 -5.40 -2.74 -4.64
CA VAL A 31 -4.59 -3.47 -5.62
C VAL A 31 -5.44 -4.46 -6.39
N VAL A 32 -6.23 -5.28 -5.71
CA VAL A 32 -7.16 -6.23 -6.36
C VAL A 32 -8.12 -5.49 -7.28
N ARG A 33 -8.77 -4.42 -6.81
CA ARG A 33 -9.67 -3.61 -7.65
C ARG A 33 -8.98 -2.96 -8.85
N ALA A 34 -7.71 -2.58 -8.73
CA ALA A 34 -6.99 -1.92 -9.80
C ALA A 34 -6.51 -2.88 -10.90
N PHE A 35 -6.26 -4.15 -10.55
CA PHE A 35 -5.64 -5.12 -11.45
C PHE A 35 -6.48 -6.36 -11.76
N SER A 36 -7.63 -6.57 -11.11
CA SER A 36 -8.61 -7.59 -11.52
C SER A 36 -9.32 -7.20 -12.82
N ASP A 37 -9.55 -8.18 -13.69
CA ASP A 37 -10.36 -8.03 -14.91
C ASP A 37 -11.86 -8.04 -14.55
N GLY A 38 -12.38 -6.87 -14.15
CA GLY A 38 -13.80 -6.66 -13.83
C GLY A 38 -14.05 -6.27 -12.39
N GLU A 39 -15.31 -6.36 -11.94
CA GLU A 39 -15.64 -6.13 -10.53
C GLU A 39 -15.14 -7.33 -9.72
N PRO A 40 -14.19 -7.13 -8.78
CA PRO A 40 -13.66 -8.24 -8.03
C PRO A 40 -14.76 -8.87 -7.21
N THR A 41 -14.83 -10.20 -7.28
CA THR A 41 -15.69 -11.01 -6.44
C THR A 41 -15.30 -10.83 -4.97
N ASP A 42 -16.25 -11.03 -4.06
CA ASP A 42 -16.02 -10.91 -2.61
C ASP A 42 -14.90 -11.82 -2.07
N THR A 43 -14.47 -12.82 -2.85
CA THR A 43 -13.47 -13.82 -2.45
C THR A 43 -12.04 -13.43 -2.85
N GLU A 44 -11.87 -12.68 -3.94
CA GLU A 44 -10.54 -12.23 -4.42
C GLU A 44 -9.77 -11.40 -3.39
N PRO A 45 -10.38 -10.45 -2.64
CA PRO A 45 -9.70 -9.75 -1.56
C PRO A 45 -9.21 -10.70 -0.45
N SER A 46 -9.99 -11.76 -0.16
CA SER A 46 -9.67 -12.71 0.91
C SER A 46 -8.44 -13.55 0.58
N GLU A 47 -8.31 -13.97 -0.68
CA GLU A 47 -7.11 -14.68 -1.17
C GLU A 47 -5.90 -13.74 -1.20
N ALA A 48 -6.09 -12.51 -1.68
CA ALA A 48 -5.02 -11.53 -1.78
C ALA A 48 -4.46 -11.10 -0.40
N TYR A 49 -5.22 -11.15 0.70
CA TYR A 49 -4.70 -10.93 2.06
C TYR A 49 -3.69 -11.98 2.51
N GLY A 50 -3.71 -13.17 1.89
CA GLY A 50 -2.73 -14.22 2.10
C GLY A 50 -1.40 -13.92 1.43
N ASP A 51 -1.48 -13.37 0.22
CA ASP A 51 -0.38 -13.29 -0.73
C ASP A 51 0.32 -11.92 -0.74
N LEU A 52 -0.43 -10.83 -0.61
CA LEU A 52 0.12 -9.48 -0.52
C LEU A 52 0.39 -9.11 0.93
N ARG A 53 1.64 -8.75 1.22
CA ARG A 53 2.10 -8.40 2.58
C ARG A 53 2.66 -7.01 2.61
N LEU A 54 2.27 -6.21 3.60
CA LEU A 54 2.89 -4.92 3.81
C LEU A 54 4.38 -5.08 4.14
N ASP A 55 5.21 -4.49 3.29
CA ASP A 55 6.66 -4.47 3.43
C ASP A 55 7.14 -3.16 4.06
N THR A 56 6.78 -2.04 3.43
CA THR A 56 7.26 -0.71 3.81
C THR A 56 6.11 0.31 3.88
N VAL A 57 6.16 1.19 4.89
CA VAL A 57 5.30 2.38 4.98
C VAL A 57 6.18 3.61 4.83
N GLU A 58 5.92 4.40 3.79
CA GLU A 58 6.63 5.63 3.48
C GLU A 58 5.71 6.84 3.68
N ALA A 59 6.26 7.97 4.14
CA ALA A 59 5.52 9.23 4.15
C ALA A 59 5.78 9.99 2.84
N ASP A 60 4.72 10.41 2.16
CA ASP A 60 4.82 11.07 0.85
C ASP A 60 3.89 12.28 0.74
N GLY A 61 4.50 13.48 0.75
CA GLY A 61 3.78 14.76 0.78
C GLY A 61 2.85 14.85 1.99
N ASP A 62 1.56 15.01 1.72
CA ASP A 62 0.50 15.09 2.73
C ASP A 62 -0.04 13.72 3.18
N GLY A 63 0.52 12.61 2.70
CA GLY A 63 -0.01 11.27 2.95
C GLY A 63 1.05 10.20 3.21
N VAL A 64 0.69 8.94 2.95
CA VAL A 64 1.59 7.79 3.07
C VAL A 64 1.49 6.86 1.87
N ILE A 65 2.55 6.13 1.58
CA ILE A 65 2.58 5.04 0.59
C ILE A 65 2.81 3.73 1.34
N LEU A 66 1.98 2.73 1.06
CA LEU A 66 2.19 1.36 1.49
C LEU A 66 2.74 0.55 0.32
N HIS A 67 3.96 0.03 0.47
CA HIS A 67 4.57 -0.91 -0.47
C HIS A 67 4.23 -2.33 -0.01
N LEU A 68 3.60 -3.10 -0.88
CA LEU A 68 3.26 -4.49 -0.59
C LEU A 68 4.18 -5.42 -1.39
N THR A 69 4.58 -6.52 -0.80
CA THR A 69 5.32 -7.58 -1.49
C THR A 69 4.36 -8.70 -1.84
N ASP A 70 4.46 -9.22 -3.06
CA ASP A 70 3.81 -10.46 -3.47
C ASP A 70 4.61 -11.66 -2.95
N SER A 71 4.13 -12.25 -1.86
CA SER A 71 4.77 -13.40 -1.22
C SER A 71 4.54 -14.72 -1.96
N CYS A 72 3.54 -14.81 -2.84
CA CYS A 72 3.31 -16.01 -3.64
C CYS A 72 4.01 -15.96 -5.00
N GLY A 73 4.41 -14.76 -5.45
CA GLY A 73 5.16 -14.52 -6.68
C GLY A 73 4.35 -14.81 -7.94
N ARG A 74 3.02 -14.74 -7.86
CA ARG A 74 2.10 -15.07 -8.96
C ARG A 74 1.31 -13.87 -9.45
N HIS A 75 1.24 -12.81 -8.65
CA HIS A 75 0.46 -11.61 -8.94
C HIS A 75 1.31 -10.55 -9.65
N PHE A 76 2.59 -10.45 -9.31
CA PHE A 76 3.51 -9.48 -9.91
C PHE A 76 4.76 -10.15 -10.48
N LEU A 77 5.34 -9.54 -11.51
CA LEU A 77 6.62 -9.98 -12.06
C LEU A 77 7.75 -9.79 -11.04
N ASP A 78 8.78 -10.62 -11.12
CA ASP A 78 9.95 -10.50 -10.26
C ASP A 78 10.58 -9.10 -10.36
N GLY A 79 10.90 -8.51 -9.21
CA GLY A 79 11.40 -7.14 -9.11
C GLY A 79 10.32 -6.06 -9.22
N TYR A 80 9.04 -6.40 -9.39
CA TYR A 80 7.94 -5.45 -9.38
C TYR A 80 7.06 -5.62 -8.14
N TRP A 81 6.62 -4.52 -7.55
CA TRP A 81 5.74 -4.56 -6.38
C TRP A 81 4.65 -3.48 -6.44
N PRO A 82 3.43 -3.78 -5.96
CA PRO A 82 2.38 -2.79 -5.87
C PRO A 82 2.63 -1.79 -4.74
N ALA A 83 2.34 -0.52 -5.01
CA ALA A 83 2.36 0.56 -4.05
C ALA A 83 1.02 1.28 -4.02
N VAL A 84 0.49 1.54 -2.82
CA VAL A 84 -0.79 2.22 -2.63
C VAL A 84 -0.58 3.51 -1.86
N ARG A 85 -0.92 4.63 -2.49
CA ARG A 85 -0.87 5.96 -1.89
C ARG A 85 -2.18 6.29 -1.21
N PHE A 86 -2.07 6.71 0.05
CA PHE A 86 -3.13 7.28 0.85
C PHE A 86 -2.89 8.77 1.09
N ASP A 87 -3.96 9.57 1.22
CA ASP A 87 -3.89 10.96 1.70
C ASP A 87 -3.90 11.04 3.25
N ASP A 88 -3.93 12.26 3.81
CA ASP A 88 -3.96 12.50 5.26
C ASP A 88 -5.24 11.98 5.95
N ALA A 89 -6.33 11.80 5.18
CA ALA A 89 -7.56 11.17 5.66
C ALA A 89 -7.49 9.63 5.61
N HIS A 90 -6.36 9.09 5.13
CA HIS A 90 -6.14 7.69 4.80
C HIS A 90 -7.09 7.18 3.71
N ASP A 91 -7.49 8.01 2.75
CA ASP A 91 -8.21 7.57 1.56
C ASP A 91 -7.27 7.19 0.42
N VAL A 92 -7.62 6.14 -0.32
CA VAL A 92 -6.79 5.64 -1.43
C VAL A 92 -6.84 6.65 -2.57
N VAL A 93 -5.70 7.25 -2.88
CA VAL A 93 -5.57 8.26 -3.94
C VAL A 93 -5.06 7.62 -5.23
N ARG A 94 -4.15 6.65 -5.12
CA ARG A 94 -3.50 6.04 -6.29
C ARG A 94 -2.97 4.64 -5.95
N VAL A 95 -3.01 3.77 -6.94
CA VAL A 95 -2.30 2.48 -6.96
C VAL A 95 -1.30 2.51 -8.10
N THR A 96 -0.05 2.11 -7.83
CA THR A 96 1.03 1.99 -8.83
C THR A 96 1.73 0.63 -8.71
N VAL A 97 2.52 0.29 -9.74
CA VAL A 97 3.48 -0.81 -9.68
C VAL A 97 4.87 -0.19 -9.85
N GLU A 98 5.75 -0.47 -8.89
CA GLU A 98 7.13 0.05 -8.83
C GLU A 98 8.14 -1.06 -9.13
N ALA A 99 9.41 -0.70 -9.37
CA ALA A 99 10.53 -1.59 -9.64
C ALA A 99 11.88 -1.03 -9.12
#